data_AF-A0A0F3GS52-F1
#
_entry.id   AF-A0A0F3GS52-F1
#
_cell.length_a   1.000
_cell.length_b   1.000
_cell.length_c   1.000
_cell.angle_alpha   90.00
_cell.angle_beta   90.00
_cell.angle_gamma   90.00
#
_symmetry.space_group_name_H-M   'P 1'
#
loop_
_entity.id
_entity.type
_entity.pdbx_description
1 polymer ?
#
loop_
_entity_poly.entity_id
_entity_poly.type
_entity_poly.pdbx_seq_one_letter_code
_entity_poly.pdbx_strand_id
1 'polypeptide(L)'
;MKLTVTKQGTGNGVVTAVPGTITWSGKTGTALFDKDTSVTLTASPAARAWTGCDLNIGLTNCMITMSVDKGVTVEFGTKVKHDFNGDGKADILWRNETTGDVAIWLMDGTKMNGGDFVARGVSADWDIKEIGDFNGDGKSDVLWQNTAGDVYIWLIEGTVIKTGGFAVRGMPDEWQVIALGDFNGDGNDDIMWRNTNSGDIYVWFVNGTERNGGGYVVKSMKSEWTVKATADFNGDGKSDVLWQNTTTGDVAMWLMDGLSMSTGNYVETAVPDNWQIKGIDDFNGDGEADILWQNTTIGDAVIWFMNGLSIANGGYVRKGVPQNWQIKVVGDYNGDGKADILWQDTTTGDIYVYLMDGMNISGEGFVTLGLSNDWQPK
;
A
#
# COMPACT_ATOMS: atom_id res chain seq x y z
N MET A 1 -30.55 -10.39 25.50
CA MET A 1 -29.53 -11.32 24.99
C MET A 1 -28.20 -10.59 24.89
N LYS A 2 -27.11 -11.25 25.29
CA LYS A 2 -25.76 -10.72 25.23
C LYS A 2 -25.12 -11.06 23.90
N LEU A 3 -24.63 -10.02 23.22
CA LEU A 3 -23.69 -10.14 22.12
C LEU A 3 -22.27 -9.99 22.65
N THR A 4 -21.38 -10.89 22.27
CA THR A 4 -19.94 -10.75 22.45
C THR A 4 -19.29 -10.74 21.07
N VAL A 5 -18.53 -9.69 20.76
CA VAL A 5 -17.76 -9.56 19.52
C VAL A 5 -16.27 -9.63 19.86
N THR A 6 -15.53 -10.52 19.21
CA THR A 6 -14.08 -10.66 19.42
C THR A 6 -13.34 -10.26 18.15
N LYS A 7 -12.40 -9.32 18.24
CA LYS A 7 -11.45 -9.00 17.17
C LYS A 7 -10.27 -9.94 17.24
N GLN A 8 -9.83 -10.46 16.11
CA GLN A 8 -8.60 -11.24 15.98
C GLN A 8 -7.81 -10.82 14.73
N GLY A 9 -6.65 -11.44 14.54
CA GLY A 9 -5.72 -11.11 13.47
C GLY A 9 -4.76 -9.96 13.83
N THR A 10 -4.01 -9.52 12.82
CA THR A 10 -2.95 -8.51 12.91
C THR A 10 -3.46 -7.08 12.72
N GLY A 11 -4.65 -6.90 12.13
CA GLY A 11 -5.20 -5.57 11.85
C GLY A 11 -5.92 -4.91 13.03
N ASN A 12 -6.03 -3.59 12.97
CA ASN A 12 -6.60 -2.74 14.02
C ASN A 12 -8.05 -2.28 13.78
N GLY A 13 -8.76 -2.93 12.85
CA GLY A 13 -10.08 -2.48 12.41
C GLY A 13 -11.14 -2.34 13.51
N VAL A 14 -12.18 -1.57 13.21
CA VAL A 14 -13.28 -1.23 14.12
C VAL A 14 -14.53 -1.98 13.72
N VAL A 15 -15.35 -2.36 14.71
CA VAL A 15 -16.69 -2.92 14.46
C VAL A 15 -17.74 -2.08 15.16
N THR A 16 -18.73 -1.67 14.39
CA THR A 16 -19.95 -1.00 14.86
C THR A 16 -21.15 -1.92 14.76
N ALA A 17 -22.24 -1.59 15.45
CA ALA A 17 -23.48 -2.35 15.42
C ALA A 17 -24.67 -1.42 15.12
N VAL A 18 -25.62 -1.90 14.33
CA VAL A 18 -26.91 -1.22 14.10
C VAL A 18 -28.05 -2.24 14.22
N PRO A 19 -29.05 -2.01 15.10
CA PRO A 19 -29.13 -0.94 16.08
C PRO A 19 -28.11 -1.12 17.22
N GLY A 20 -27.92 -0.08 18.04
CA GLY A 20 -27.15 -0.13 19.28
C GLY A 20 -25.68 0.29 19.16
N THR A 21 -24.91 0.02 20.20
CA THR A 21 -23.48 0.33 20.30
C THR A 21 -22.77 -0.79 21.04
N ILE A 22 -21.53 -1.08 20.64
CA ILE A 22 -20.69 -2.09 21.29
C ILE A 22 -19.75 -1.39 22.29
N THR A 23 -19.71 -1.87 23.52
CA THR A 23 -18.74 -1.43 24.52
C THR A 23 -17.51 -2.33 24.47
N TRP A 24 -16.33 -1.76 24.22
CA TRP A 24 -15.08 -2.48 24.01
C TRP A 24 -14.19 -2.51 25.25
N SER A 25 -13.52 -3.64 25.45
CA SER A 25 -12.43 -3.85 26.41
C SER A 25 -11.33 -4.65 25.72
N GLY A 26 -10.32 -3.96 25.20
CA GLY A 26 -9.30 -4.56 24.34
C GLY A 26 -9.93 -5.11 23.05
N LYS A 27 -9.59 -6.36 22.70
CA LYS A 27 -10.14 -7.04 21.52
C LYS A 27 -11.56 -7.59 21.70
N THR A 28 -12.18 -7.43 22.87
CA THR A 28 -13.52 -7.97 23.15
C THR A 28 -14.53 -6.85 23.35
N GLY A 29 -15.57 -6.84 22.52
CA GLY A 29 -16.73 -5.96 22.59
C GLY A 29 -17.96 -6.68 23.11
N THR A 30 -18.82 -5.98 23.86
CA THR A 30 -20.10 -6.53 24.32
C THR A 30 -21.25 -5.54 24.13
N ALA A 31 -22.45 -6.07 23.87
CA ALA A 31 -23.68 -5.31 23.78
C ALA A 31 -24.87 -6.15 24.27
N LEU A 32 -25.96 -5.50 24.68
CA LEU A 32 -27.21 -6.13 25.09
C LEU A 32 -28.33 -5.73 24.14
N PHE A 33 -29.10 -6.72 23.70
CA PHE A 33 -30.23 -6.52 22.79
C PHE A 33 -31.47 -7.26 23.29
N ASP A 34 -32.64 -6.76 22.92
CA ASP A 34 -33.90 -7.48 23.14
C ASP A 34 -33.94 -8.76 22.30
N LYS A 35 -34.72 -9.74 22.77
CA LYS A 35 -34.87 -11.02 22.09
C LYS A 35 -35.37 -10.81 20.66
N ASP A 36 -34.80 -11.56 19.72
CA ASP A 36 -35.16 -11.57 18.30
C ASP A 36 -34.84 -10.26 17.54
N THR A 37 -34.08 -9.35 18.17
CA THR A 37 -33.53 -8.16 17.48
C THR A 37 -32.56 -8.60 16.38
N SER A 38 -32.76 -8.08 15.16
CA SER A 38 -31.78 -8.21 14.08
C SER A 38 -30.73 -7.11 14.22
N VAL A 39 -29.46 -7.50 14.23
CA VAL A 39 -28.31 -6.61 14.39
C VAL A 39 -27.37 -6.81 13.20
N THR A 40 -27.02 -5.71 12.54
CA THR A 40 -25.96 -5.66 11.54
C THR A 40 -24.70 -5.16 12.19
N LEU A 41 -23.66 -5.97 12.17
CA LEU A 41 -22.30 -5.60 12.52
C LEU A 41 -21.57 -5.15 11.26
N THR A 42 -20.88 -4.02 11.35
CA THR A 42 -20.13 -3.44 10.22
C THR A 42 -18.68 -3.25 10.64
N ALA A 43 -17.78 -3.89 9.91
CA ALA A 43 -16.33 -3.73 10.02
C ALA A 43 -15.85 -2.56 9.15
N SER A 44 -14.89 -1.80 9.68
CA SER A 44 -14.15 -0.77 8.95
C SER A 44 -12.66 -0.84 9.37
N PRO A 45 -11.71 -1.11 8.47
CA PRO A 45 -11.92 -1.54 7.07
C PRO A 45 -12.65 -2.88 6.98
N ALA A 46 -12.87 -3.42 5.77
CA ALA A 46 -13.49 -4.73 5.62
C ALA A 46 -12.69 -5.81 6.40
N ALA A 47 -13.39 -6.78 6.99
CA ALA A 47 -12.74 -7.87 7.71
C ALA A 47 -12.13 -8.88 6.74
N ARG A 48 -11.11 -9.63 7.14
CA ARG A 48 -10.66 -10.82 6.38
C ARG A 48 -11.65 -11.98 6.51
N ALA A 49 -12.27 -12.10 7.67
CA ALA A 49 -13.26 -13.13 7.92
C ALA A 49 -14.23 -12.75 9.04
N TRP A 50 -15.42 -13.31 8.94
CA TRP A 50 -16.44 -13.28 9.99
C TRP A 50 -16.85 -14.70 10.36
N THR A 51 -16.97 -14.97 11.66
CA THR A 51 -17.55 -16.22 12.18
C THR A 51 -18.60 -15.93 13.24
N GLY A 52 -19.62 -16.79 13.36
CA GLY A 52 -20.74 -16.61 14.28
C GLY A 52 -21.91 -15.77 13.74
N CYS A 53 -21.82 -15.34 12.48
CA CYS A 53 -22.87 -14.60 11.78
C CYS A 53 -23.98 -15.53 11.30
N ASP A 54 -25.22 -15.04 11.26
CA ASP A 54 -26.32 -15.76 10.61
C ASP A 54 -26.27 -15.55 9.09
N LEU A 55 -25.81 -14.37 8.64
CA LEU A 55 -25.56 -14.06 7.24
C LEU A 55 -24.41 -13.05 7.10
N ASN A 56 -23.45 -13.35 6.23
CA ASN A 56 -22.42 -12.40 5.81
C ASN A 56 -22.85 -11.70 4.52
N ILE A 57 -22.74 -10.37 4.47
CA ILE A 57 -22.90 -9.58 3.24
C ILE A 57 -21.52 -9.03 2.90
N GLY A 58 -20.80 -9.76 2.05
CA GLY A 58 -19.38 -9.48 1.78
C GLY A 58 -18.52 -9.64 3.03
N LEU A 59 -17.41 -8.90 3.06
CA LEU A 59 -16.45 -8.86 4.15
C LEU A 59 -16.69 -7.70 5.14
N THR A 60 -17.55 -6.76 4.76
CA THR A 60 -17.86 -5.58 5.56
C THR A 60 -18.93 -5.87 6.61
N ASN A 61 -19.92 -6.70 6.30
CA ASN A 61 -21.13 -6.82 7.12
C ASN A 61 -21.44 -8.25 7.58
N CYS A 62 -21.73 -8.38 8.86
CA CYS A 62 -22.18 -9.60 9.53
C CYS A 62 -23.54 -9.35 10.17
N MET A 63 -24.58 -10.04 9.71
CA MET A 63 -25.92 -9.96 10.31
C MET A 63 -26.16 -11.12 11.26
N ILE A 64 -26.78 -10.80 12.40
CA ILE A 64 -27.19 -11.76 13.42
C ILE A 64 -28.60 -11.45 13.92
N THR A 65 -29.31 -12.48 14.36
CA THR A 65 -30.56 -12.38 15.09
C THR A 65 -30.33 -12.81 16.54
N MET A 66 -30.64 -11.92 17.47
CA MET A 66 -30.42 -12.10 18.92
C MET A 66 -31.50 -12.99 19.56
N SER A 67 -31.65 -14.22 19.06
CA SER A 67 -32.58 -15.23 19.61
C SER A 67 -32.04 -15.92 20.86
N VAL A 68 -30.71 -15.91 21.03
CA VAL A 68 -29.93 -16.39 22.17
C VAL A 68 -28.72 -15.46 22.39
N ASP A 69 -27.93 -15.69 23.43
CA ASP A 69 -26.62 -15.07 23.54
C ASP A 69 -25.73 -15.51 22.37
N LYS A 70 -25.06 -14.54 21.73
CA LYS A 70 -24.30 -14.75 20.49
C LYS A 70 -22.84 -14.35 20.69
N GLY A 71 -21.94 -15.14 20.11
CA GLY A 71 -20.53 -14.82 19.94
C GLY A 71 -20.23 -14.63 18.47
N VAL A 72 -19.63 -13.50 18.10
CA VAL A 72 -19.16 -13.21 16.75
C VAL A 72 -17.66 -12.94 16.82
N THR A 73 -16.88 -13.54 15.93
CA THR A 73 -15.47 -13.21 15.78
C THR A 73 -15.25 -12.55 14.42
N VAL A 74 -14.53 -11.44 14.43
CA VAL A 74 -14.11 -10.67 13.26
C VAL A 74 -12.59 -10.70 13.19
N GLU A 75 -12.07 -11.03 12.02
CA GLU A 75 -10.63 -11.07 11.77
C GLU A 75 -10.22 -9.88 10.92
N PHE A 76 -9.28 -9.08 11.40
CA PHE A 76 -8.64 -8.02 10.63
C PHE A 76 -7.21 -8.43 10.31
N GLY A 77 -6.75 -8.15 9.09
CA GLY A 77 -5.32 -8.16 8.80
C GLY A 77 -4.80 -6.74 8.66
N THR A 78 -3.49 -6.60 8.75
CA THR A 78 -2.78 -5.43 8.24
C THR A 78 -2.97 -5.35 6.73
N LYS A 79 -3.03 -4.11 6.22
CA LYS A 79 -2.97 -3.85 4.78
C LYS A 79 -1.54 -4.18 4.34
N VAL A 80 -1.40 -5.09 3.39
CA VAL A 80 -0.10 -5.48 2.83
C VAL A 80 0.01 -4.85 1.45
N LYS A 81 1.08 -4.10 1.22
CA LYS A 81 1.32 -3.50 -0.09
C LYS A 81 1.48 -4.60 -1.13
N HIS A 82 0.87 -4.39 -2.29
CA HIS A 82 0.96 -5.30 -3.44
C HIS A 82 0.37 -6.70 -3.20
N ASP A 83 -0.42 -6.95 -2.15
CA ASP A 83 -1.17 -8.20 -2.00
C ASP A 83 -2.37 -8.21 -2.96
N PHE A 84 -2.30 -8.96 -4.06
CA PHE A 84 -3.38 -9.00 -5.05
C PHE A 84 -4.46 -10.03 -4.72
N ASN A 85 -4.16 -11.01 -3.85
CA ASN A 85 -5.00 -12.19 -3.64
C ASN A 85 -5.64 -12.27 -2.23
N GLY A 86 -5.17 -11.45 -1.29
CA GLY A 86 -5.67 -11.31 0.07
C GLY A 86 -5.09 -12.33 1.06
N ASP A 87 -4.02 -13.05 0.71
CA ASP A 87 -3.39 -14.03 1.60
C ASP A 87 -2.47 -13.39 2.66
N GLY A 88 -2.31 -12.06 2.62
CA GLY A 88 -1.44 -11.30 3.52
C GLY A 88 0.02 -11.33 3.12
N LYS A 89 0.33 -11.61 1.85
CA LYS A 89 1.68 -11.52 1.30
C LYS A 89 1.67 -10.58 0.11
N ALA A 90 2.71 -9.78 -0.02
CA ALA A 90 2.96 -8.98 -1.20
C ALA A 90 3.16 -9.91 -2.40
N ASP A 91 2.56 -9.55 -3.52
CA ASP A 91 2.72 -10.20 -4.81
C ASP A 91 3.46 -9.23 -5.76
N ILE A 92 3.74 -9.63 -7.00
CA ILE A 92 4.48 -8.78 -7.94
C ILE A 92 3.68 -8.58 -9.22
N LEU A 93 3.37 -7.31 -9.53
CA LEU A 93 2.83 -6.91 -10.82
C LEU A 93 3.95 -6.66 -11.82
N TRP A 94 3.85 -7.30 -12.98
CA TRP A 94 4.80 -7.20 -14.08
C TRP A 94 4.14 -6.59 -15.29
N ARG A 95 4.88 -5.71 -15.97
CA ARG A 95 4.52 -5.22 -17.31
C ARG A 95 5.65 -5.51 -18.29
N ASN A 96 5.31 -6.12 -19.40
CA ASN A 96 6.22 -6.22 -20.53
C ASN A 96 6.14 -4.94 -21.37
N GLU A 97 7.23 -4.18 -21.42
CA GLU A 97 7.28 -2.89 -22.12
C GLU A 97 7.29 -3.01 -23.65
N THR A 98 7.61 -4.20 -24.17
CA THR A 98 7.62 -4.48 -25.62
C THR A 98 6.27 -5.01 -26.11
N THR A 99 5.68 -5.99 -25.41
CA THR A 99 4.42 -6.63 -25.83
C THR A 99 3.18 -5.96 -25.24
N GLY A 100 3.32 -5.20 -24.16
CA GLY A 100 2.20 -4.66 -23.40
C GLY A 100 1.49 -5.70 -22.52
N ASP A 101 2.05 -6.90 -22.38
CA ASP A 101 1.49 -7.92 -21.50
C ASP A 101 1.62 -7.50 -20.02
N VAL A 102 0.62 -7.86 -19.23
CA VAL A 102 0.58 -7.62 -17.78
C VAL A 102 0.38 -8.95 -17.07
N ALA A 103 1.23 -9.27 -16.10
CA ALA A 103 1.16 -10.50 -15.35
C ALA A 103 1.32 -10.24 -13.86
N ILE A 104 0.72 -11.08 -13.02
CA ILE A 104 0.93 -11.06 -11.58
C ILE A 104 1.60 -12.37 -11.19
N TRP A 105 2.64 -12.29 -10.36
CA TRP A 105 3.22 -13.43 -9.67
C TRP A 105 2.71 -13.45 -8.25
N LEU A 106 2.06 -14.54 -7.86
CA LEU A 106 1.61 -14.74 -6.49
C LEU A 106 2.75 -15.35 -5.69
N MET A 107 3.18 -14.67 -4.63
CA MET A 107 4.44 -14.97 -3.92
C MET A 107 4.21 -15.73 -2.61
N ASP A 108 5.21 -16.54 -2.25
CA ASP A 108 5.32 -17.18 -0.94
C ASP A 108 6.79 -17.21 -0.53
N GLY A 109 7.22 -16.14 0.15
CA GLY A 109 8.59 -15.83 0.45
C GLY A 109 9.43 -15.66 -0.82
N THR A 110 10.44 -16.51 -0.99
CA THR A 110 11.38 -16.44 -2.13
C THR A 110 10.90 -17.19 -3.37
N LYS A 111 9.64 -17.64 -3.41
CA LYS A 111 9.10 -18.47 -4.50
C LYS A 111 7.78 -17.92 -5.03
N MET A 112 7.52 -18.19 -6.30
CA MET A 112 6.18 -18.07 -6.86
C MET A 112 5.34 -19.28 -6.43
N ASN A 113 4.18 -19.02 -5.82
CA ASN A 113 3.16 -20.02 -5.50
C ASN A 113 1.99 -20.00 -6.50
N GLY A 114 2.04 -19.12 -7.49
CA GLY A 114 1.07 -19.01 -8.56
C GLY A 114 1.38 -17.81 -9.46
N GLY A 115 0.46 -17.50 -10.36
CA GLY A 115 0.54 -16.35 -11.25
C GLY A 115 -0.04 -16.64 -12.62
N ASP A 116 -0.43 -15.58 -13.32
CA ASP A 116 -0.95 -15.62 -14.69
C ASP A 116 -0.86 -14.24 -15.33
N PHE A 117 -1.10 -14.19 -16.64
CA PHE A 117 -1.36 -12.95 -17.35
C PHE A 117 -2.71 -12.38 -16.92
N VAL A 118 -2.69 -11.15 -16.42
CA VAL A 118 -3.89 -10.36 -16.12
C VAL A 118 -4.49 -9.81 -17.41
N ALA A 119 -3.63 -9.32 -18.31
CA ALA A 119 -4.00 -8.79 -19.61
C ALA A 119 -2.88 -9.01 -20.63
N ARG A 120 -3.23 -9.08 -21.91
CA ARG A 120 -2.27 -9.21 -23.01
C ARG A 120 -2.38 -8.06 -23.98
N GLY A 121 -1.24 -7.58 -24.47
CA GLY A 121 -1.22 -6.56 -25.53
C GLY A 121 -1.83 -5.22 -25.14
N VAL A 122 -1.71 -4.81 -23.87
CA VAL A 122 -2.16 -3.47 -23.45
C VAL A 122 -1.35 -2.44 -24.22
N SER A 123 -2.04 -1.55 -24.91
CA SER A 123 -1.42 -0.58 -25.81
C SER A 123 -0.40 0.31 -25.09
N ALA A 124 0.67 0.67 -25.80
CA ALA A 124 1.80 1.42 -25.26
C ALA A 124 1.45 2.86 -24.84
N ASP A 125 0.29 3.38 -25.29
CA ASP A 125 -0.22 4.68 -24.84
C ASP A 125 -0.74 4.66 -23.40
N TRP A 126 -1.05 3.48 -22.85
CA TRP A 126 -1.41 3.30 -21.44
C TRP A 126 -0.17 3.02 -20.59
N ASP A 127 -0.17 3.51 -19.35
CA ASP A 127 0.90 3.26 -18.38
C ASP A 127 0.34 2.95 -17.00
N ILE A 128 0.96 1.98 -16.32
CA ILE A 128 0.65 1.71 -14.91
C ILE A 128 1.33 2.82 -14.13
N LYS A 129 0.53 3.65 -13.46
CA LYS A 129 1.04 4.73 -12.65
C LYS A 129 1.40 4.27 -11.25
N GLU A 130 0.47 3.58 -10.60
CA GLU A 130 0.63 3.16 -9.21
C GLU A 130 -0.25 1.93 -8.92
N ILE A 131 0.04 1.26 -7.81
CA ILE A 131 -0.71 0.12 -7.27
C ILE A 131 -1.21 0.50 -5.88
N GLY A 132 -2.48 0.28 -5.61
CA GLY A 132 -3.10 0.60 -4.32
C GLY A 132 -4.47 -0.06 -4.18
N ASP A 133 -5.02 -0.14 -2.98
CA ASP A 133 -6.36 -0.68 -2.72
C ASP A 133 -7.39 0.44 -2.87
N PHE A 134 -8.07 0.52 -4.01
CA PHE A 134 -9.01 1.62 -4.28
C PHE A 134 -10.41 1.37 -3.71
N ASN A 135 -10.68 0.16 -3.18
CA ASN A 135 -12.03 -0.27 -2.81
C ASN A 135 -12.17 -0.81 -1.38
N GLY A 136 -11.06 -0.88 -0.63
CA GLY A 136 -10.99 -1.19 0.79
C GLY A 136 -11.23 -2.67 1.09
N ASP A 137 -11.04 -3.56 0.11
CA ASP A 137 -11.17 -5.01 0.30
C ASP A 137 -9.88 -5.69 0.78
N GLY A 138 -8.82 -4.90 0.98
CA GLY A 138 -7.51 -5.35 1.42
C GLY A 138 -6.66 -5.96 0.31
N LYS A 139 -7.09 -5.85 -0.96
CA LYS A 139 -6.33 -6.31 -2.12
C LYS A 139 -5.84 -5.12 -2.94
N SER A 140 -4.74 -5.32 -3.63
CA SER A 140 -4.15 -4.32 -4.50
C SER A 140 -4.86 -4.26 -5.85
N ASP A 141 -5.12 -3.05 -6.30
CA ASP A 141 -5.71 -2.68 -7.58
C ASP A 141 -4.69 -1.89 -8.40
N VAL A 142 -5.00 -1.61 -9.68
CA VAL A 142 -4.03 -0.98 -10.60
C VAL A 142 -4.58 0.31 -11.20
N LEU A 143 -3.83 1.40 -11.00
CA LEU A 143 -4.10 2.70 -11.60
C LEU A 143 -3.36 2.85 -12.92
N TRP A 144 -4.13 3.06 -13.98
CA TRP A 144 -3.63 3.30 -15.32
C TRP A 144 -3.86 4.75 -15.74
N GLN A 145 -2.93 5.30 -16.52
CA GLN A 145 -3.13 6.56 -17.22
C GLN A 145 -2.63 6.46 -18.66
N ASN A 146 -3.39 6.99 -19.63
CA ASN A 146 -2.94 7.06 -21.01
C ASN A 146 -2.40 8.43 -21.44
N THR A 147 -1.79 8.47 -22.62
CA THR A 147 -1.26 9.72 -23.23
C THR A 147 -2.33 10.75 -23.59
N ALA A 148 -3.61 10.38 -23.60
CA ALA A 148 -4.73 11.32 -23.75
C ALA A 148 -5.21 11.89 -22.41
N GLY A 149 -4.58 11.50 -21.30
CA GLY A 149 -4.95 11.93 -19.95
C GLY A 149 -6.10 11.13 -19.32
N ASP A 150 -6.59 10.06 -19.95
CA ASP A 150 -7.58 9.20 -19.32
C ASP A 150 -6.94 8.42 -18.18
N VAL A 151 -7.65 8.32 -17.06
CA VAL A 151 -7.24 7.58 -15.87
C VAL A 151 -8.25 6.47 -15.63
N TYR A 152 -7.75 5.24 -15.55
CA TYR A 152 -8.58 4.04 -15.44
C TYR A 152 -8.10 3.18 -14.29
N ILE A 153 -9.02 2.66 -13.48
CA ILE A 153 -8.70 1.78 -12.36
C ILE A 153 -9.16 0.36 -12.71
N TRP A 154 -8.28 -0.63 -12.53
CA TRP A 154 -8.64 -2.04 -12.52
C TRP A 154 -8.80 -2.49 -11.09
N LEU A 155 -9.99 -2.98 -10.74
CA LEU A 155 -10.21 -3.68 -9.48
C LEU A 155 -9.89 -5.17 -9.70
N ILE A 156 -8.88 -5.71 -9.00
CA ILE A 156 -8.27 -7.01 -9.28
C ILE A 156 -8.48 -7.97 -8.10
N GLU A 157 -8.64 -9.25 -8.42
CA GLU A 157 -8.60 -10.33 -7.43
C GLU A 157 -7.68 -11.45 -7.93
N GLY A 158 -6.53 -11.58 -7.29
CA GLY A 158 -5.43 -12.44 -7.72
C GLY A 158 -4.92 -12.01 -9.10
N THR A 159 -5.20 -12.82 -10.12
CA THR A 159 -4.78 -12.55 -11.51
C THR A 159 -5.95 -12.10 -12.40
N VAL A 160 -7.13 -11.85 -11.83
CA VAL A 160 -8.36 -11.59 -12.58
C VAL A 160 -8.85 -10.16 -12.37
N ILE A 161 -9.06 -9.43 -13.45
CA ILE A 161 -9.77 -8.14 -13.43
C ILE A 161 -11.25 -8.41 -13.13
N LYS A 162 -11.71 -8.02 -11.94
CA LYS A 162 -13.11 -8.18 -11.54
C LYS A 162 -13.99 -7.14 -12.21
N THR A 163 -13.52 -5.90 -12.23
CA THR A 163 -14.16 -4.77 -12.89
C THR A 163 -13.14 -3.68 -13.14
N GLY A 164 -13.54 -2.62 -13.83
CA GLY A 164 -12.75 -1.40 -13.93
C GLY A 164 -13.59 -0.22 -14.40
N GLY A 165 -13.04 0.97 -14.26
CA GLY A 165 -13.76 2.20 -14.57
C GLY A 165 -12.83 3.39 -14.77
N PHE A 166 -13.31 4.39 -15.49
CA PHE A 166 -12.60 5.65 -15.65
C PHE A 166 -12.79 6.50 -14.40
N ALA A 167 -11.71 6.78 -13.68
CA ALA A 167 -11.71 7.79 -12.62
C ALA A 167 -11.86 9.20 -13.20
N VAL A 168 -11.24 9.44 -14.36
CA VAL A 168 -11.42 10.65 -15.18
C VAL A 168 -11.08 10.36 -16.64
N ARG A 169 -11.63 11.17 -17.55
CA ARG A 169 -11.25 11.20 -18.96
C ARG A 169 -10.62 12.54 -19.31
N GLY A 170 -9.53 12.53 -20.07
CA GLY A 170 -8.88 13.74 -20.56
C GLY A 170 -8.31 14.65 -19.46
N MET A 171 -7.64 14.10 -18.45
CA MET A 171 -6.89 14.88 -17.47
C MET A 171 -5.83 15.74 -18.18
N PRO A 172 -5.73 17.05 -17.91
CA PRO A 172 -4.73 17.88 -18.56
C PRO A 172 -3.30 17.41 -18.26
N ASP A 173 -2.41 17.49 -19.25
CA ASP A 173 -1.02 17.00 -19.18
C ASP A 173 -0.22 17.61 -18.02
N GLU A 174 -0.54 18.83 -17.60
CA GLU A 174 0.13 19.44 -16.47
C GLU A 174 -0.20 18.75 -15.14
N TRP A 175 -1.26 17.94 -15.05
CA TRP A 175 -1.59 17.18 -13.84
C TRP A 175 -1.06 15.75 -13.95
N GLN A 176 -0.09 15.44 -13.09
CA GLN A 176 0.56 14.14 -13.04
C GLN A 176 0.23 13.44 -11.72
N VAL A 177 -0.08 12.14 -11.78
CA VAL A 177 -0.12 11.29 -10.58
C VAL A 177 1.30 11.21 -10.02
N ILE A 178 1.44 11.44 -8.72
CA ILE A 178 2.76 11.43 -8.05
C ILE A 178 2.85 10.48 -6.87
N ALA A 179 1.73 10.04 -6.31
CA ALA A 179 1.68 9.05 -5.23
C ALA A 179 0.23 8.57 -4.98
N LEU A 180 0.08 7.47 -4.25
CA LEU A 180 -1.18 6.99 -3.70
C LEU A 180 -1.11 6.85 -2.17
N GLY A 181 -2.24 7.02 -1.50
CA GLY A 181 -2.35 6.65 -0.08
C GLY A 181 -3.71 7.00 0.51
N ASP A 182 -4.10 6.30 1.56
CA ASP A 182 -5.31 6.62 2.32
C ASP A 182 -5.08 7.88 3.18
N PHE A 183 -5.35 9.08 2.64
CA PHE A 183 -5.16 10.32 3.39
C PHE A 183 -6.32 10.59 4.36
N ASN A 184 -7.50 10.05 4.06
CA ASN A 184 -8.73 10.38 4.76
C ASN A 184 -9.13 9.33 5.83
N GLY A 185 -8.47 8.17 5.84
CA GLY A 185 -8.64 7.08 6.79
C GLY A 185 -9.86 6.20 6.51
N ASP A 186 -10.36 6.15 5.26
CA ASP A 186 -11.54 5.34 4.90
C ASP A 186 -11.18 3.91 4.43
N GLY A 187 -9.90 3.59 4.35
CA GLY A 187 -9.36 2.31 3.91
C GLY A 187 -9.05 2.23 2.42
N ASN A 188 -9.46 3.23 1.62
CA ASN A 188 -9.16 3.29 0.19
C ASN A 188 -7.92 4.15 -0.05
N ASP A 189 -7.07 3.76 -1.00
CA ASP A 189 -5.99 4.61 -1.47
C ASP A 189 -6.55 5.74 -2.35
N ASP A 190 -6.23 6.96 -1.96
CA ASP A 190 -6.56 8.17 -2.68
C ASP A 190 -5.45 8.50 -3.69
N ILE A 191 -5.75 9.33 -4.70
CA ILE A 191 -4.79 9.70 -5.75
C ILE A 191 -4.21 11.09 -5.48
N MET A 192 -2.90 11.18 -5.27
CA MET A 192 -2.19 12.45 -5.15
C MET A 192 -1.67 12.93 -6.51
N TRP A 193 -2.06 14.16 -6.85
CA TRP A 193 -1.74 14.83 -8.09
C TRP A 193 -0.81 16.02 -7.87
N ARG A 194 0.11 16.24 -8.81
CA ARG A 194 0.88 17.47 -8.93
C ARG A 194 0.58 18.17 -10.23
N ASN A 195 0.30 19.47 -10.15
CA ASN A 195 0.30 20.34 -11.31
C ASN A 195 1.74 20.82 -11.59
N THR A 196 2.32 20.44 -12.72
CA THR A 196 3.71 20.72 -13.09
C THR A 196 3.96 22.19 -13.44
N ASN A 197 2.92 22.94 -13.83
CA ASN A 197 3.03 24.36 -14.15
C ASN A 197 2.96 25.25 -12.90
N SER A 198 1.98 25.01 -12.03
CA SER A 198 1.73 25.84 -10.85
C SER A 198 2.47 25.34 -9.61
N GLY A 199 2.82 24.05 -9.54
CA GLY A 199 3.34 23.41 -8.34
C GLY A 199 2.25 23.00 -7.35
N ASP A 200 0.98 23.11 -7.70
CA ASP A 200 -0.13 22.71 -6.83
C ASP A 200 -0.15 21.20 -6.58
N ILE A 201 -0.45 20.81 -5.34
CA ILE A 201 -0.64 19.42 -4.92
C ILE A 201 -2.10 19.25 -4.51
N TYR A 202 -2.77 18.29 -5.12
CA TYR A 202 -4.19 18.02 -4.94
C TYR A 202 -4.41 16.53 -4.74
N VAL A 203 -5.22 16.14 -3.76
CA VAL A 203 -5.59 14.74 -3.54
C VAL A 203 -7.03 14.52 -3.98
N TRP A 204 -7.28 13.45 -4.72
CA TRP A 204 -8.63 12.95 -5.02
C TRP A 204 -8.96 11.83 -4.07
N PHE A 205 -10.04 11.99 -3.32
CA PHE A 205 -10.62 10.87 -2.61
C PHE A 205 -11.35 9.96 -3.60
N VAL A 206 -11.11 8.65 -3.50
CA VAL A 206 -11.60 7.63 -4.45
C VAL A 206 -12.29 6.51 -3.69
N ASN A 207 -13.36 5.96 -4.27
CA ASN A 207 -14.00 4.74 -3.80
C ASN A 207 -14.34 3.85 -5.00
N GLY A 208 -13.66 2.71 -5.09
CA GLY A 208 -13.68 1.82 -6.24
C GLY A 208 -13.04 2.49 -7.46
N THR A 209 -13.86 2.94 -8.41
CA THR A 209 -13.37 3.54 -9.67
C THR A 209 -13.76 5.01 -9.82
N GLU A 210 -14.48 5.56 -8.84
CA GLU A 210 -15.05 6.89 -8.90
C GLU A 210 -14.45 7.82 -7.84
N ARG A 211 -14.25 9.08 -8.22
CA ARG A 211 -13.88 10.15 -7.30
C ARG A 211 -15.08 10.54 -6.45
N ASN A 212 -14.94 10.51 -5.13
CA ASN A 212 -15.98 10.91 -4.16
C ASN A 212 -15.65 12.21 -3.41
N GLY A 213 -14.47 12.80 -3.62
CA GLY A 213 -14.06 14.02 -2.91
C GLY A 213 -12.68 14.55 -3.29
N GLY A 214 -12.02 15.21 -2.34
CA GLY A 214 -10.63 15.67 -2.46
C GLY A 214 -10.45 17.19 -2.43
N GLY A 215 -9.20 17.63 -2.32
CA GLY A 215 -8.85 19.05 -2.17
C GLY A 215 -7.34 19.31 -2.30
N TYR A 216 -6.96 20.58 -2.19
CA TYR A 216 -5.57 21.00 -2.19
C TYR A 216 -4.88 20.62 -0.88
N VAL A 217 -3.71 20.00 -0.98
CA VAL A 217 -2.79 19.78 0.14
C VAL A 217 -1.88 21.00 0.31
N VAL A 218 -1.31 21.47 -0.79
CA VAL A 218 -0.49 22.69 -0.82
C VAL A 218 -0.58 23.33 -2.21
N LYS A 219 -0.51 24.66 -2.26
CA LYS A 219 -0.47 25.42 -3.51
C LYS A 219 0.93 25.94 -3.76
N SER A 220 1.33 25.95 -5.03
CA SER A 220 2.61 26.52 -5.47
C SER A 220 3.84 25.93 -4.80
N MET A 221 3.85 24.61 -4.61
CA MET A 221 5.02 23.89 -4.11
C MET A 221 6.15 23.94 -5.13
N LYS A 222 7.34 24.35 -4.67
CA LYS A 222 8.47 24.56 -5.57
C LYS A 222 8.90 23.28 -6.26
N SER A 223 9.35 23.39 -7.52
CA SER A 223 9.71 22.26 -8.38
C SER A 223 10.81 21.38 -7.80
N GLU A 224 11.77 21.96 -7.07
CA GLU A 224 12.86 21.20 -6.45
C GLU A 224 12.38 20.27 -5.34
N TRP A 225 11.22 20.51 -4.74
CA TRP A 225 10.62 19.59 -3.79
C TRP A 225 9.75 18.57 -4.53
N THR A 226 10.11 17.30 -4.40
CA THR A 226 9.41 16.18 -5.01
C THR A 226 8.87 15.26 -3.92
N VAL A 227 7.64 14.77 -4.08
CA VAL A 227 7.12 13.68 -3.25
C VAL A 227 7.88 12.43 -3.66
N LYS A 228 8.46 11.74 -2.68
CA LYS A 228 9.14 10.45 -2.86
C LYS A 228 8.28 9.28 -2.49
N ALA A 229 7.38 9.46 -1.54
CA ALA A 229 6.39 8.47 -1.16
C ALA A 229 5.33 9.07 -0.26
N THR A 230 4.26 8.31 -0.11
CA THR A 230 3.21 8.47 0.89
C THR A 230 3.05 7.14 1.62
N ALA A 231 2.98 7.21 2.94
CA ALA A 231 2.85 6.06 3.83
C ALA A 231 2.49 6.56 5.24
N ASP A 232 1.98 5.70 6.10
CA ASP A 232 1.72 6.04 7.50
C ASP A 232 3.05 6.01 8.29
N PHE A 233 3.64 7.19 8.52
CA PHE A 233 4.92 7.32 9.22
C PHE A 233 4.74 7.47 10.74
N ASN A 234 3.50 7.50 11.26
CA ASN A 234 3.23 7.77 12.67
C ASN A 234 2.21 6.82 13.34
N GLY A 235 1.68 5.86 12.59
CA GLY A 235 0.79 4.80 13.04
C GLY A 235 -0.66 5.23 13.27
N ASP A 236 -1.10 6.38 12.75
CA ASP A 236 -2.48 6.87 12.93
C ASP A 236 -3.49 6.32 11.89
N GLY A 237 -3.00 5.51 10.94
CA GLY A 237 -3.77 4.89 9.88
C GLY A 237 -4.00 5.78 8.67
N LYS A 238 -3.36 6.96 8.58
CA LYS A 238 -3.43 7.86 7.42
C LYS A 238 -2.07 8.00 6.76
N SER A 239 -2.09 8.28 5.47
CA SER A 239 -0.88 8.49 4.69
C SER A 239 -0.29 9.89 4.93
N ASP A 240 0.95 9.90 5.37
CA ASP A 240 1.83 11.06 5.48
C ASP A 240 2.62 11.28 4.17
N VAL A 241 3.37 12.37 4.05
CA VAL A 241 4.11 12.72 2.82
C VAL A 241 5.62 12.85 3.09
N LEU A 242 6.42 12.05 2.37
CA LEU A 242 7.87 12.17 2.35
C LEU A 242 8.32 12.97 1.12
N TRP A 243 9.02 14.05 1.37
CA TRP A 243 9.56 14.97 0.37
C TRP A 243 11.07 14.84 0.27
N GLN A 244 11.61 14.99 -0.93
CA GLN A 244 13.03 15.21 -1.15
C GLN A 244 13.27 16.41 -2.06
N ASN A 245 14.20 17.26 -1.64
CA ASN A 245 14.70 18.38 -2.43
C ASN A 245 15.77 17.88 -3.41
N THR A 246 15.50 18.01 -4.71
CA THR A 246 16.39 17.52 -5.78
C THR A 246 17.63 18.39 -6.00
N THR A 247 17.73 19.54 -5.32
CA THR A 247 18.89 20.44 -5.43
C THR A 247 19.82 20.33 -4.22
N THR A 248 19.24 20.26 -3.02
CA THR A 248 20.01 20.22 -1.78
C THR A 248 20.21 18.80 -1.26
N GLY A 249 19.38 17.84 -1.65
CA GLY A 249 19.35 16.49 -1.08
C GLY A 249 18.61 16.43 0.25
N ASP A 250 17.97 17.52 0.70
CA ASP A 250 17.22 17.53 1.95
C ASP A 250 15.99 16.62 1.86
N VAL A 251 15.75 15.86 2.92
CA VAL A 251 14.58 15.02 3.11
C VAL A 251 13.70 15.66 4.17
N ALA A 252 12.44 15.92 3.84
CA ALA A 252 11.46 16.48 4.75
C ALA A 252 10.22 15.60 4.80
N MET A 253 9.54 15.58 5.93
CA MET A 253 8.33 14.80 6.11
C MET A 253 7.23 15.69 6.65
N TRP A 254 6.02 15.50 6.12
CA TRP A 254 4.79 16.10 6.60
C TRP A 254 3.92 14.98 7.15
N LEU A 255 3.66 15.02 8.45
CA LEU A 255 2.59 14.22 9.03
C LEU A 255 1.27 14.89 8.69
N MET A 256 0.28 14.12 8.25
CA MET A 256 -0.96 14.59 7.65
C MET A 256 -2.16 14.25 8.54
N ASP A 257 -3.20 15.07 8.44
CA ASP A 257 -4.54 14.74 8.93
C ASP A 257 -5.53 15.12 7.83
N GLY A 258 -5.91 14.14 7.01
CA GLY A 258 -6.63 14.42 5.78
C GLY A 258 -5.77 15.20 4.79
N LEU A 259 -6.28 16.34 4.35
CA LEU A 259 -5.61 17.20 3.37
C LEU A 259 -4.69 18.25 4.00
N SER A 260 -4.59 18.28 5.33
CA SER A 260 -3.80 19.29 6.05
C SER A 260 -2.57 18.67 6.68
N MET A 261 -1.44 19.37 6.61
CA MET A 261 -0.24 19.02 7.38
C MET A 261 -0.51 19.29 8.87
N SER A 262 -0.49 18.24 9.69
CA SER A 262 -0.60 18.34 11.15
C SER A 262 0.70 18.88 11.75
N THR A 263 1.85 18.38 11.28
CA THR A 263 3.19 18.86 11.59
C THR A 263 4.18 18.46 10.48
N GLY A 264 5.34 19.09 10.42
CA GLY A 264 6.38 18.71 9.46
C GLY A 264 7.75 19.25 9.82
N ASN A 265 8.80 18.53 9.42
CA ASN A 265 10.19 18.93 9.63
C ASN A 265 11.13 18.25 8.62
N TYR A 266 12.39 18.68 8.61
CA TYR A 266 13.46 17.92 7.98
C TYR A 266 13.73 16.62 8.76
N VAL A 267 13.78 15.51 8.03
CA VAL A 267 14.20 14.19 8.54
C VAL A 267 15.72 14.10 8.50
N GLU A 268 16.31 14.50 7.38
CA GLU A 268 17.76 14.58 7.18
C GLU A 268 18.07 15.67 6.15
N THR A 269 19.26 16.26 6.23
CA THR A 269 19.70 17.32 5.33
C THR A 269 20.89 16.89 4.49
N ALA A 270 20.97 17.41 3.27
CA ALA A 270 22.09 17.17 2.36
C ALA A 270 22.43 15.69 2.10
N VAL A 271 21.41 14.83 1.92
CA VAL A 271 21.63 13.44 1.50
C VAL A 271 22.28 13.44 0.12
N PRO A 272 23.45 12.79 -0.07
CA PRO A 272 24.14 12.79 -1.35
C PRO A 272 23.32 12.13 -2.47
N ASP A 273 23.41 12.67 -3.69
CA ASP A 273 22.64 12.19 -4.87
C ASP A 273 22.85 10.70 -5.21
N ASN A 274 23.96 10.09 -4.79
CA ASN A 274 24.16 8.66 -5.01
C ASN A 274 23.31 7.79 -4.08
N TRP A 275 22.72 8.33 -3.02
CA TRP A 275 21.75 7.64 -2.19
C TRP A 275 20.33 7.90 -2.70
N GLN A 276 19.65 6.82 -3.08
CA GLN A 276 18.30 6.87 -3.63
C GLN A 276 17.36 6.12 -2.70
N ILE A 277 16.19 6.71 -2.41
CA ILE A 277 15.08 6.00 -1.76
C ILE A 277 14.59 4.94 -2.73
N LYS A 278 14.52 3.68 -2.27
CA LYS A 278 14.14 2.52 -3.06
C LYS A 278 12.89 1.82 -2.56
N GLY A 279 12.47 2.06 -1.33
CA GLY A 279 11.26 1.50 -0.77
C GLY A 279 10.86 2.20 0.50
N ILE A 280 9.55 2.30 0.73
CA ILE A 280 8.95 2.84 1.94
C ILE A 280 7.89 1.84 2.40
N ASP A 281 8.12 1.22 3.55
CA ASP A 281 7.22 0.22 4.13
C ASP A 281 7.66 -0.11 5.56
N ASP A 282 6.85 -0.81 6.34
CA ASP A 282 7.20 -1.21 7.71
C ASP A 282 8.21 -2.37 7.70
N PHE A 283 9.49 -2.09 7.93
CA PHE A 283 10.55 -3.11 7.91
C PHE A 283 10.73 -3.79 9.28
N ASN A 284 10.15 -3.24 10.34
CA ASN A 284 10.46 -3.64 11.71
C ASN A 284 9.25 -4.23 12.49
N GLY A 285 8.04 -4.00 11.99
CA GLY A 285 6.76 -4.49 12.49
C GLY A 285 6.15 -3.61 13.59
N ASP A 286 6.52 -2.33 13.68
CA ASP A 286 5.96 -1.38 14.67
C ASP A 286 4.69 -0.66 14.18
N GLY A 287 4.31 -0.85 12.92
CA GLY A 287 3.16 -0.23 12.28
C GLY A 287 3.44 1.17 11.73
N GLU A 288 4.69 1.63 11.77
CA GLU A 288 5.13 2.88 11.15
C GLU A 288 6.00 2.56 9.90
N ALA A 289 5.87 3.38 8.86
CA ALA A 289 6.63 3.17 7.64
C ALA A 289 8.11 3.58 7.80
N ASP A 290 9.00 2.75 7.31
CA ASP A 290 10.45 2.93 7.36
C ASP A 290 11.02 3.27 5.97
N ILE A 291 12.28 3.73 5.89
CA ILE A 291 12.89 4.19 4.64
C ILE A 291 14.07 3.29 4.23
N LEU A 292 13.94 2.62 3.08
CA LEU A 292 15.02 1.85 2.46
C LEU A 292 15.75 2.67 1.40
N TRP A 293 17.07 2.78 1.57
CA TRP A 293 17.98 3.48 0.69
C TRP A 293 18.93 2.52 -0.02
N GLN A 294 19.29 2.84 -1.27
CA GLN A 294 20.39 2.19 -1.98
C GLN A 294 21.38 3.24 -2.51
N ASN A 295 22.67 3.01 -2.28
CA ASN A 295 23.73 3.76 -2.89
C ASN A 295 24.02 3.25 -4.31
N THR A 296 23.79 4.07 -5.32
CA THR A 296 23.95 3.70 -6.74
C THR A 296 25.41 3.61 -7.20
N THR A 297 26.37 4.10 -6.40
CA THR A 297 27.80 4.06 -6.72
C THR A 297 28.50 2.86 -6.10
N ILE A 298 28.28 2.63 -4.80
CA ILE A 298 28.97 1.56 -4.06
C ILE A 298 28.08 0.35 -3.76
N GLY A 299 26.78 0.43 -4.04
CA GLY A 299 25.85 -0.69 -3.88
C GLY A 299 25.48 -1.01 -2.43
N ASP A 300 25.74 -0.11 -1.49
CA ASP A 300 25.27 -0.28 -0.12
C ASP A 300 23.75 -0.10 -0.05
N ALA A 301 23.07 -0.90 0.77
CA ALA A 301 21.66 -0.75 1.10
C ALA A 301 21.50 -0.52 2.61
N VAL A 302 20.70 0.47 2.98
CA VAL A 302 20.51 0.94 4.36
C VAL A 302 19.03 1.16 4.64
N ILE A 303 18.56 0.76 5.82
CA ILE A 303 17.23 1.10 6.31
C ILE A 303 17.37 2.18 7.40
N TRP A 304 16.48 3.16 7.35
CA TRP A 304 16.17 4.05 8.47
C TRP A 304 14.84 3.63 9.06
N PHE A 305 14.87 3.21 10.33
CA PHE A 305 13.67 2.99 11.10
C PHE A 305 13.14 4.32 11.60
N MET A 306 11.89 4.63 11.27
CA MET A 306 11.28 5.91 11.55
C MET A 306 10.48 5.84 12.85
N ASN A 307 10.32 7.00 13.49
CA ASN A 307 9.29 7.23 14.48
C ASN A 307 8.72 8.63 14.24
N GLY A 308 7.62 8.71 13.51
CA GLY A 308 7.13 9.96 12.94
C GLY A 308 8.22 10.72 12.19
N LEU A 309 8.46 11.97 12.58
CA LEU A 309 9.44 12.86 11.95
C LEU A 309 10.92 12.52 12.26
N SER A 310 11.21 11.49 13.05
CA SER A 310 12.56 11.20 13.53
C SER A 310 13.07 9.84 13.04
N ILE A 311 14.39 9.76 12.77
CA ILE A 311 15.06 8.48 12.54
C ILE A 311 15.32 7.86 13.92
N ALA A 312 14.54 6.84 14.29
CA ALA A 312 14.67 6.15 15.57
C ALA A 312 15.95 5.30 15.63
N ASN A 313 16.28 4.64 14.52
CA ASN A 313 17.48 3.82 14.36
C ASN A 313 17.77 3.61 12.86
N GLY A 314 18.92 3.03 12.51
CA GLY A 314 19.20 2.66 11.13
C GLY A 314 20.50 1.88 10.98
N GLY A 315 20.68 1.29 9.81
CA GLY A 315 21.86 0.49 9.53
C GLY A 315 21.84 -0.24 8.21
N TYR A 316 22.95 -0.92 7.93
CA TYR A 316 23.17 -1.61 6.67
C TYR A 316 22.40 -2.92 6.62
N VAL A 317 21.62 -3.09 5.56
CA VAL A 317 21.10 -4.41 5.14
C VAL A 317 22.22 -5.19 4.45
N ARG A 318 22.92 -4.54 3.51
CA ARG A 318 24.01 -5.13 2.74
C ARG A 318 24.99 -4.07 2.30
N LYS A 319 26.28 -4.43 2.21
CA LYS A 319 27.34 -3.57 1.67
C LYS A 319 27.88 -4.11 0.36
N GLY A 320 28.24 -3.21 -0.55
CA GLY A 320 28.97 -3.57 -1.76
C GLY A 320 28.19 -4.44 -2.74
N VAL A 321 26.86 -4.29 -2.83
CA VAL A 321 26.07 -5.05 -3.82
C VAL A 321 26.51 -4.64 -5.23
N PRO A 322 26.75 -5.59 -6.16
CA PRO A 322 27.14 -5.22 -7.52
C PRO A 322 26.12 -4.27 -8.18
N GLN A 323 26.60 -3.26 -8.91
CA GLN A 323 25.76 -2.16 -9.42
C GLN A 323 24.62 -2.61 -10.34
N ASN A 324 24.77 -3.74 -11.03
CA ASN A 324 23.71 -4.32 -11.85
C ASN A 324 22.51 -4.78 -11.03
N TRP A 325 22.68 -5.09 -9.74
CA TRP A 325 21.58 -5.41 -8.84
C TRP A 325 20.94 -4.14 -8.29
N GLN A 326 19.66 -3.96 -8.60
CA GLN A 326 18.86 -2.81 -8.18
C GLN A 326 17.68 -3.29 -7.34
N ILE A 327 17.42 -2.59 -6.24
CA ILE A 327 16.16 -2.74 -5.50
C ILE A 327 15.06 -2.17 -6.39
N LYS A 328 14.01 -2.96 -6.60
CA LYS A 328 12.90 -2.60 -7.51
C LYS A 328 11.59 -2.36 -6.77
N VAL A 329 11.22 -3.27 -5.88
CA VAL A 329 9.96 -3.22 -5.13
C VAL A 329 10.22 -3.77 -3.73
N VAL A 330 9.46 -3.29 -2.76
CA VAL A 330 9.44 -3.79 -1.37
C VAL A 330 8.02 -4.23 -1.03
N GLY A 331 7.89 -5.17 -0.10
CA GLY A 331 6.61 -5.66 0.37
C GLY A 331 6.81 -6.94 1.18
N ASP A 332 5.89 -7.26 2.09
CA ASP A 332 5.99 -8.46 2.93
C ASP A 332 5.71 -9.73 2.12
N TYR A 333 6.73 -10.37 1.54
CA TYR A 333 6.55 -11.54 0.68
C TYR A 333 6.25 -12.82 1.48
N ASN A 334 6.47 -12.82 2.80
CA ASN A 334 6.38 -14.02 3.63
C ASN A 334 5.23 -14.01 4.66
N GLY A 335 4.60 -12.87 4.87
CA GLY A 335 3.43 -12.66 5.74
C GLY A 335 3.76 -12.53 7.22
N ASP A 336 4.99 -12.13 7.57
CA ASP A 336 5.40 -11.92 8.97
C ASP A 336 5.10 -10.51 9.50
N GLY A 337 4.52 -9.66 8.67
CA GLY A 337 4.18 -8.27 8.96
C GLY A 337 5.35 -7.31 8.76
N LYS A 338 6.44 -7.73 8.11
CA LYS A 338 7.61 -6.89 7.83
C LYS A 338 7.90 -6.89 6.33
N ALA A 339 8.27 -5.73 5.82
CA ALA A 339 8.58 -5.59 4.41
C ALA A 339 9.88 -6.29 4.03
N ASP A 340 9.83 -7.01 2.93
CA ASP A 340 10.96 -7.69 2.31
C ASP A 340 11.44 -6.91 1.08
N ILE A 341 12.61 -7.30 0.53
CA ILE A 341 13.27 -6.55 -0.55
C ILE A 341 13.39 -7.41 -1.81
N LEU A 342 12.82 -6.94 -2.92
CA LEU A 342 13.01 -7.53 -4.24
C LEU A 342 14.12 -6.82 -5.02
N TRP A 343 15.10 -7.61 -5.43
CA TRP A 343 16.23 -7.21 -6.24
C TRP A 343 16.11 -7.75 -7.65
N GLN A 344 16.50 -6.95 -8.63
CA GLN A 344 16.65 -7.37 -10.02
C GLN A 344 18.07 -7.11 -10.50
N ASP A 345 18.69 -8.14 -11.09
CA ASP A 345 19.90 -7.98 -11.88
C ASP A 345 19.52 -7.38 -13.23
N THR A 346 19.86 -6.11 -13.46
CA THR A 346 19.56 -5.39 -14.70
C THR A 346 20.34 -5.89 -15.93
N THR A 347 21.34 -6.76 -15.74
CA THR A 347 22.12 -7.36 -16.84
C THR A 347 21.58 -8.73 -17.23
N THR A 348 21.31 -9.59 -16.25
CA THR A 348 20.84 -10.97 -16.51
C THR A 348 19.33 -11.09 -16.47
N GLY A 349 18.65 -10.19 -15.75
CA GLY A 349 17.22 -10.29 -15.47
C GLY A 349 16.87 -11.21 -14.30
N ASP A 350 17.86 -11.63 -13.51
CA ASP A 350 17.61 -12.47 -12.34
C ASP A 350 16.82 -11.71 -11.28
N ILE A 351 15.86 -12.39 -10.65
CA ILE A 351 15.03 -11.85 -9.57
C ILE A 351 15.39 -12.55 -8.27
N TYR A 352 15.73 -11.76 -7.25
CA TYR A 352 16.19 -12.25 -5.95
C TYR A 352 15.45 -11.53 -4.84
N VAL A 353 15.02 -12.26 -3.81
CA VAL A 353 14.31 -11.70 -2.66
C VAL A 353 15.15 -11.88 -1.40
N TYR A 354 15.25 -10.80 -0.62
CA TYR A 354 15.68 -10.85 0.78
C TYR A 354 14.43 -10.79 1.66
N LEU A 355 14.20 -11.83 2.45
CA LEU A 355 13.25 -11.82 3.54
C LEU A 355 13.90 -11.15 4.75
N MET A 356 13.24 -10.17 5.34
CA MET A 356 13.80 -9.24 6.30
C MET A 356 13.21 -9.46 7.70
N ASP A 357 14.02 -9.25 8.72
CA ASP A 357 13.59 -9.09 10.11
C ASP A 357 14.29 -7.85 10.68
N GLY A 358 13.68 -6.68 10.44
CA GLY A 358 14.34 -5.40 10.59
C GLY A 358 15.50 -5.27 9.60
N MET A 359 16.73 -5.06 10.11
CA MET A 359 17.93 -4.92 9.28
C MET A 359 18.57 -6.27 8.90
N ASN A 360 18.09 -7.38 9.47
CA ASN A 360 18.67 -8.69 9.25
C ASN A 360 17.96 -9.39 8.08
N ILE A 361 18.72 -10.13 7.28
CA ILE A 361 18.17 -11.02 6.27
C ILE A 361 17.85 -12.35 6.97
N SER A 362 16.56 -12.64 7.17
CA SER A 362 16.07 -13.86 7.82
C SER A 362 16.06 -15.06 6.85
N GLY A 363 15.94 -14.78 5.56
CA GLY A 363 16.05 -15.74 4.47
C GLY A 363 16.28 -15.03 3.14
N GLU A 364 16.81 -15.73 2.14
CA GLU A 364 17.05 -15.12 0.83
C GLU A 364 17.08 -16.17 -0.29
N GLY A 365 16.76 -15.77 -1.53
CA GLY A 365 16.75 -16.71 -2.65
C GLY A 365 16.34 -16.13 -3.99
N PHE A 366 16.70 -16.84 -5.06
CA PHE A 366 16.23 -16.55 -6.41
C PHE A 366 14.77 -16.94 -6.56
N VAL A 367 13.96 -16.00 -7.03
CA VAL A 367 12.59 -16.25 -7.48
C VAL A 367 12.60 -16.82 -8.89
N THR A 368 13.41 -16.22 -9.77
CA THR A 368 13.65 -16.70 -11.13
C THR A 368 15.02 -16.26 -11.64
N LEU A 369 15.49 -16.93 -12.68
CA LEU A 369 16.73 -16.61 -13.38
C LEU A 369 16.43 -16.21 -14.83
N GLY A 370 17.07 -15.15 -15.31
CA GLY A 370 17.03 -14.78 -16.72
C GLY A 370 15.69 -14.23 -17.21
N LEU A 371 14.91 -13.54 -16.37
CA LEU A 371 13.69 -12.89 -16.85
C LEU A 371 14.06 -11.82 -17.88
N SER A 372 13.44 -11.80 -19.05
CA SER A 372 13.75 -10.76 -20.05
C SER A 372 13.60 -9.37 -19.43
N ASN A 373 14.58 -8.50 -19.67
CA ASN A 373 14.56 -7.10 -19.21
C ASN A 373 13.38 -6.29 -19.79
N ASP A 374 12.67 -6.82 -20.80
CA ASP A 374 11.41 -6.22 -21.24
C ASP A 374 10.32 -6.28 -20.16
N TRP A 375 10.42 -7.21 -19.20
CA TRP A 375 9.53 -7.28 -18.04
C TRP A 375 10.07 -6.40 -16.92
N GLN A 376 9.31 -5.35 -16.60
CA GLN A 376 9.58 -4.48 -15.47
C GLN A 376 8.55 -4.74 -14.36
N PRO A 377 9.00 -4.87 -13.10
CA PRO A 377 8.06 -4.86 -11.99
C PRO A 377 7.46 -3.44 -11.89
N LYS A 378 6.19 -3.35 -11.52
CA LYS A 378 5.45 -2.10 -11.39
C LYS A 378 5.11 -1.80 -9.94
#